data_AF-A0A8T9ZJ47-F1
#
_entry.id   AF-A0A8T9ZJ47-F1
#
_cell.length_a   1.000
_cell.length_b   1.000
_cell.length_c   1.000
_cell.angle_alpha   90.00
_cell.angle_beta   90.00
_cell.angle_gamma   90.00
#
_symmetry.space_group_name_H-M   'P 1'
#
loop_
_entity.id
_entity.type
_entity.pdbx_description
1 polymer ?
#
loop_
_entity_poly.entity_id
_entity_poly.type
_entity_poly.pdbx_seq_one_letter_code
_entity_poly.pdbx_strand_id
1 'polypeptide(L)'
;MVKVAVIDSGVEYEHFDIISEKISGINLINQKKELGDISDQLGHGTAICSILSNSDDITSIQVLKIFDNDYRVDLDKLIDAIEYAIYLNVDIINLSLGILQHDNLMSLKIACQKAVEKGIIIVAACENSGEISYPAEWDFVIGVDTNKNLNKVDEFFFLENSSIEIQAFGKPQKVAHLKSGHIVVNDNSYATPHITNLIAKIINKHGRKSIESIKKLLMKQAKQTIDLYQVTSEELVLKAKQFETDFDSLRNKISSNKLDVNKAVMFPFIKKFHPFLIFPELSTFKIKDIYDLRQLGKIGSSTKKYVPLSNEEFIIKDITTIDMQADFDTLILGYTNELIDKVGKSIFVNLIDLCIENNKQIFFLDDFFELDFMKNKDISNVTYPSLGLKELNLYSLYRGKISNHSKPIIGVFGTSSSQGKFTTQLWLRKMFLEKKYNVGQLGSEHQSILFGFDKVFPYGYNANINLPFEFYVTMVNNLIHQIETEKDPDLIMLGAQSGTIPYSLNTLGNFTYPTLALLQGANPDLVVLHINTFDDLVYIEKTIKTIESLSNAKVVALVLYSAEKVVTPSGRVKTKFIEDLDKINNLKETISENLNLPVYDTTKLKERERLFNDIISFFS
;
A
#
# COMPACT_ATOMS: atom_id res chain seq x y z
N MET A 1 41.82 -3.02 -8.94
CA MET A 1 41.54 -4.36 -9.47
C MET A 1 40.29 -4.85 -8.79
N VAL A 2 39.22 -5.07 -9.56
CA VAL A 2 37.87 -5.34 -9.04
C VAL A 2 37.63 -6.85 -9.01
N LYS A 3 37.05 -7.33 -7.91
CA LYS A 3 36.53 -8.69 -7.75
C LYS A 3 35.01 -8.67 -7.81
N VAL A 4 34.41 -9.53 -8.64
CA VAL A 4 32.96 -9.63 -8.80
C VAL A 4 32.47 -11.00 -8.36
N ALA A 5 31.40 -11.07 -7.58
CA ALA A 5 30.63 -12.30 -7.40
C ALA A 5 29.49 -12.37 -8.42
N VAL A 6 29.34 -13.49 -9.10
CA VAL A 6 28.21 -13.80 -9.98
C VAL A 6 27.40 -14.89 -9.33
N ILE A 7 26.22 -14.56 -8.84
CA ILE A 7 25.31 -15.53 -8.24
C ILE A 7 24.33 -15.97 -9.32
N ASP A 8 24.52 -17.18 -9.87
CA ASP A 8 23.79 -17.66 -11.06
C ASP A 8 23.81 -19.20 -11.15
N SER A 9 23.61 -19.75 -12.35
CA SER A 9 23.45 -21.18 -12.67
C SER A 9 24.77 -21.95 -12.87
N GLY A 10 25.90 -21.24 -12.89
CA GLY A 10 27.23 -21.82 -13.10
C GLY A 10 27.96 -21.15 -14.26
N VAL A 11 28.99 -21.81 -14.77
CA VAL A 11 29.75 -21.39 -15.96
C VAL A 11 30.33 -22.59 -16.71
N GLU A 12 30.25 -22.55 -18.04
CA GLU A 12 31.06 -23.41 -18.92
C GLU A 12 32.46 -22.79 -19.07
N TYR A 13 33.41 -23.19 -18.22
CA TYR A 13 34.77 -22.65 -18.17
C TYR A 13 35.55 -22.73 -19.48
N GLU A 14 35.30 -23.78 -20.27
CA GLU A 14 36.03 -24.04 -21.52
C GLU A 14 35.47 -23.28 -22.73
N HIS A 15 34.43 -22.46 -22.53
CA HIS A 15 33.84 -21.65 -23.58
C HIS A 15 34.85 -20.60 -24.09
N PHE A 16 35.07 -20.52 -25.41
CA PHE A 16 36.13 -19.68 -26.00
C PHE A 16 35.97 -18.16 -25.80
N ASP A 17 34.75 -17.68 -25.57
CA ASP A 17 34.49 -16.26 -25.22
C ASP A 17 34.71 -15.95 -23.72
N ILE A 18 35.12 -16.91 -22.90
CA ILE A 18 35.38 -16.70 -21.47
C ILE A 18 36.89 -16.72 -21.19
N ILE A 19 37.37 -15.71 -20.49
CA ILE A 19 38.76 -15.67 -19.97
C ILE A 19 38.81 -16.51 -18.69
N SER A 20 39.06 -17.81 -18.85
CA SER A 20 38.99 -18.82 -17.78
C SER A 20 39.87 -18.50 -16.56
N GLU A 21 41.01 -17.81 -16.75
CA GLU A 21 41.93 -17.43 -15.68
C GLU A 21 41.33 -16.44 -14.68
N LYS A 22 40.26 -15.73 -15.06
CA LYS A 22 39.54 -14.83 -14.16
C LYS A 22 38.48 -15.56 -13.34
N ILE A 23 38.10 -16.79 -13.69
CA ILE A 23 36.94 -17.47 -13.12
C ILE A 23 37.35 -18.44 -12.01
N SER A 24 36.63 -18.39 -10.90
CA SER A 24 36.64 -19.40 -9.84
C SER A 24 35.28 -19.40 -9.15
N GLY A 25 34.97 -20.37 -8.28
CA GLY A 25 33.66 -20.39 -7.65
C GLY A 25 33.36 -21.60 -6.78
N ILE A 26 32.12 -21.65 -6.29
CA ILE A 26 31.60 -22.73 -5.46
C ILE A 26 30.14 -23.04 -5.81
N ASN A 27 29.75 -24.29 -5.59
CA ASN A 27 28.38 -24.76 -5.70
C ASN A 27 27.68 -24.73 -4.34
N LEU A 28 26.55 -24.04 -4.25
CA LEU A 28 25.77 -23.86 -3.02
C LEU A 28 24.45 -24.65 -3.01
N ILE A 29 24.17 -25.46 -4.03
CA ILE A 29 22.90 -26.20 -4.15
C ILE A 29 22.71 -27.20 -3.00
N ASN A 30 23.77 -27.92 -2.62
CA ASN A 30 23.69 -29.08 -1.73
C ASN A 30 24.09 -28.79 -0.26
N GLN A 31 24.15 -27.51 0.16
CA GLN A 31 24.62 -27.03 1.49
C GLN A 31 26.03 -27.47 1.90
N LYS A 32 26.65 -28.40 1.19
CA LYS A 32 28.07 -28.71 1.26
C LYS A 32 28.81 -27.67 0.44
N LYS A 33 29.58 -26.82 1.11
CA LYS A 33 30.60 -25.95 0.51
C LYS A 33 31.75 -26.79 -0.04
N GLU A 34 31.46 -27.72 -0.95
CA GLU A 34 32.47 -28.49 -1.67
C GLU A 34 32.96 -27.64 -2.85
N LEU A 35 34.27 -27.39 -2.88
CA LEU A 35 34.96 -26.82 -4.04
C LEU A 35 34.80 -27.81 -5.20
N GLY A 36 34.31 -27.37 -6.36
CA GLY A 36 34.71 -28.01 -7.62
C GLY A 36 33.70 -28.21 -8.73
N ASP A 37 32.37 -28.08 -8.53
CA ASP A 37 31.44 -28.22 -9.66
C ASP A 37 30.48 -27.04 -9.80
N ILE A 38 30.98 -25.99 -10.45
CA ILE A 38 30.15 -24.86 -10.91
C ILE A 38 29.76 -24.98 -12.38
N SER A 39 29.75 -26.20 -12.95
CA SER A 39 29.32 -26.40 -14.33
C SER A 39 27.92 -25.86 -14.56
N ASP A 40 27.75 -25.15 -15.67
CA ASP A 40 26.45 -24.62 -16.05
C ASP A 40 25.63 -25.68 -16.81
N GLN A 41 24.37 -25.84 -16.41
CA GLN A 41 23.41 -26.74 -17.06
C GLN A 41 22.30 -25.98 -17.77
N LEU A 42 22.16 -24.69 -17.49
CA LEU A 42 21.12 -23.81 -18.04
C LEU A 42 21.68 -22.87 -19.11
N GLY A 43 22.96 -22.53 -19.00
CA GLY A 43 23.71 -21.67 -19.92
C GLY A 43 23.56 -20.17 -19.64
N HIS A 44 22.76 -19.79 -18.64
CA HIS A 44 22.53 -18.40 -18.28
C HIS A 44 23.76 -17.80 -17.60
N GLY A 45 24.33 -18.48 -16.61
CA GLY A 45 25.51 -18.01 -15.88
C GLY A 45 26.74 -17.94 -16.79
N THR A 46 26.85 -18.87 -17.75
CA THR A 46 27.85 -18.84 -18.83
C THR A 46 27.75 -17.55 -19.66
N ALA A 47 26.53 -17.18 -20.07
CA ALA A 47 26.30 -15.93 -20.80
C ALA A 47 26.73 -14.70 -19.98
N ILE A 48 26.34 -14.63 -18.70
CA ILE A 48 26.70 -13.51 -17.81
C ILE A 48 28.23 -13.44 -17.61
N CYS A 49 28.88 -14.57 -17.37
CA CYS A 49 30.34 -14.63 -17.21
C CYS A 49 31.09 -14.23 -18.49
N SER A 50 30.55 -14.54 -19.68
CA SER A 50 31.16 -14.11 -20.94
C SER A 50 31.17 -12.59 -21.09
N ILE A 51 30.12 -11.90 -20.66
CA ILE A 51 30.05 -10.44 -20.71
C ILE A 51 31.05 -9.80 -19.74
N LEU A 52 31.19 -10.36 -18.53
CA LEU A 52 32.05 -9.80 -17.48
C LEU A 52 33.54 -10.12 -17.69
N SER A 53 33.88 -11.35 -18.09
CA SER A 53 35.28 -11.80 -18.16
C SER A 53 36.09 -11.05 -19.22
N ASN A 54 35.44 -10.59 -20.29
CA ASN A 54 36.05 -9.76 -21.34
C ASN A 54 36.39 -8.32 -20.90
N SER A 55 36.02 -7.91 -19.69
CA SER A 55 36.36 -6.59 -19.15
C SER A 55 37.77 -6.56 -18.54
N ASP A 56 38.60 -5.62 -18.98
CA ASP A 56 39.94 -5.37 -18.40
C ASP A 56 39.87 -4.82 -16.96
N ASP A 57 38.73 -4.24 -16.58
CA ASP A 57 38.53 -3.67 -15.25
C ASP A 57 38.27 -4.74 -14.17
N ILE A 58 37.87 -5.94 -14.59
CA ILE A 58 37.55 -7.07 -13.71
C ILE A 58 38.71 -8.07 -13.73
N THR A 59 39.20 -8.40 -12.54
CA THR A 59 40.38 -9.26 -12.34
C THR A 59 40.05 -10.65 -11.81
N SER A 60 38.89 -10.79 -11.16
CA SER A 60 38.43 -12.07 -10.65
C SER A 60 36.91 -12.09 -10.61
N ILE A 61 36.33 -13.21 -11.04
CA ILE A 61 34.90 -13.51 -11.01
C ILE A 61 34.72 -14.76 -10.13
N GLN A 62 33.94 -14.61 -9.07
CA GLN A 62 33.56 -15.65 -8.11
C GLN A 62 32.15 -16.11 -8.43
N VAL A 63 32.00 -17.23 -9.14
CA VAL A 63 30.71 -17.79 -9.51
C VAL A 63 30.14 -18.59 -8.34
N LEU A 64 28.98 -18.19 -7.85
CA LEU A 64 28.26 -18.83 -6.75
C LEU A 64 27.03 -19.52 -7.34
N LYS A 65 27.14 -20.82 -7.62
CA LYS A 65 26.06 -21.59 -8.27
C LYS A 65 24.94 -21.88 -7.29
N ILE A 66 23.74 -21.38 -7.59
CA ILE A 66 22.52 -21.57 -6.75
C ILE A 66 21.38 -22.29 -7.48
N PHE A 67 21.39 -22.31 -8.81
CA PHE A 67 20.40 -23.04 -9.62
C PHE A 67 20.89 -24.45 -9.94
N ASP A 68 19.94 -25.38 -9.92
CA ASP A 68 20.15 -26.77 -10.33
C ASP A 68 19.75 -26.94 -11.81
N ASN A 69 18.67 -27.68 -12.08
CA ASN A 69 18.23 -28.02 -13.44
C ASN A 69 17.07 -27.15 -13.97
N ASP A 70 16.60 -26.18 -13.19
CA ASP A 70 15.58 -25.22 -13.59
C ASP A 70 15.90 -23.79 -13.07
N TYR A 71 15.10 -22.82 -13.51
CA TYR A 71 15.25 -21.41 -13.12
C TYR A 71 14.57 -21.08 -11.78
N ARG A 72 14.32 -22.06 -10.92
CA ARG A 72 13.74 -21.83 -9.58
C ARG A 72 14.85 -21.84 -8.54
N VAL A 73 14.89 -20.79 -7.73
CA VAL A 73 15.84 -20.69 -6.62
C VAL A 73 15.08 -20.58 -5.30
N ASP A 74 15.60 -21.29 -4.31
CA ASP A 74 15.23 -21.11 -2.90
C ASP A 74 15.84 -19.80 -2.37
N LEU A 75 15.02 -19.00 -1.69
CA LEU A 75 15.44 -17.74 -1.08
C LEU A 75 16.59 -17.94 -0.09
N ASP A 76 16.59 -19.03 0.67
CA ASP A 76 17.66 -19.30 1.65
C ASP A 76 19.02 -19.50 0.95
N LYS A 77 19.03 -20.14 -0.22
CA LYS A 77 20.26 -20.31 -1.03
C LYS A 77 20.78 -18.99 -1.58
N LEU A 78 19.88 -18.07 -1.96
CA LEU A 78 20.27 -16.73 -2.38
C LEU A 78 20.91 -15.95 -1.22
N ILE A 79 20.32 -16.02 -0.02
CA ILE A 79 20.87 -15.41 1.20
C ILE A 79 22.26 -15.96 1.51
N ASP A 80 22.42 -17.29 1.49
CA ASP A 80 23.70 -17.96 1.72
C ASP A 80 24.76 -17.54 0.71
N ALA A 81 24.39 -17.38 -0.57
CA ALA A 81 25.29 -16.90 -1.61
C ALA A 81 25.74 -15.46 -1.38
N ILE A 82 24.85 -14.57 -0.93
CA ILE A 82 25.19 -13.19 -0.59
C ILE A 82 26.14 -13.16 0.61
N GLU A 83 25.86 -13.92 1.68
CA GLU A 83 26.74 -14.02 2.85
C GLU A 83 28.12 -14.60 2.48
N TYR A 84 28.18 -15.55 1.54
CA TYR A 84 29.45 -16.08 1.04
C TYR A 84 30.22 -15.05 0.20
N ALA A 85 29.53 -14.24 -0.63
CA ALA A 85 30.16 -13.13 -1.35
C ALA A 85 30.76 -12.08 -0.39
N ILE A 86 30.08 -11.81 0.74
CA ILE A 86 30.61 -10.97 1.82
C ILE A 86 31.89 -11.57 2.39
N TYR A 87 31.89 -12.87 2.69
CA TYR A 87 33.07 -13.59 3.19
C TYR A 87 34.27 -13.51 2.23
N LEU A 88 34.04 -13.61 0.93
CA LEU A 88 35.08 -13.46 -0.10
C LEU A 88 35.58 -12.01 -0.27
N ASN A 89 34.93 -11.05 0.40
CA ASN A 89 35.23 -9.62 0.35
C ASN A 89 35.34 -9.13 -1.11
N VAL A 90 34.33 -9.44 -1.92
CA VAL A 90 34.23 -8.95 -3.30
C VAL A 90 33.95 -7.44 -3.30
N ASP A 91 34.05 -6.81 -4.47
CA ASP A 91 33.73 -5.40 -4.66
C ASP A 91 32.32 -5.20 -5.21
N ILE A 92 31.86 -6.12 -6.07
CA ILE A 92 30.54 -6.09 -6.69
C ILE A 92 29.89 -7.47 -6.62
N ILE A 93 28.58 -7.52 -6.36
CA ILE A 93 27.73 -8.69 -6.56
C ILE A 93 26.84 -8.41 -7.77
N ASN A 94 26.92 -9.25 -8.79
CA ASN A 94 26.04 -9.23 -9.96
C ASN A 94 24.93 -10.28 -9.79
N LEU A 95 23.68 -9.83 -9.76
CA LEU A 95 22.48 -10.65 -9.62
C LEU A 95 21.61 -10.51 -10.87
N SER A 96 21.75 -11.44 -11.80
CA SER A 96 20.87 -11.50 -12.99
C SER A 96 19.61 -12.33 -12.71
N LEU A 97 19.05 -12.15 -11.51
CA LEU A 97 17.87 -12.83 -10.97
C LEU A 97 17.20 -11.92 -9.92
N GLY A 98 15.94 -12.21 -9.62
CA GLY A 98 15.22 -11.61 -8.50
C GLY A 98 14.22 -12.60 -7.91
N ILE A 99 13.76 -12.30 -6.70
CA ILE A 99 12.60 -12.97 -6.11
C ILE A 99 11.41 -12.02 -6.11
N LEU A 100 10.24 -12.56 -6.43
CA LEU A 100 8.97 -11.89 -6.17
C LEU A 100 8.71 -11.85 -4.66
N GLN A 101 7.72 -11.07 -4.25
CA GLN A 101 7.38 -10.89 -2.83
C GLN A 101 7.08 -12.24 -2.15
N HIS A 102 7.74 -12.48 -1.00
CA HIS A 102 7.69 -13.73 -0.23
C HIS A 102 7.81 -13.41 1.27
N ASP A 103 7.27 -14.26 2.15
CA ASP A 103 7.24 -14.07 3.61
C ASP A 103 8.60 -13.77 4.27
N ASN A 104 9.73 -14.20 3.69
CA ASN A 104 11.07 -14.05 4.26
C ASN A 104 11.91 -12.94 3.59
N LEU A 105 11.25 -12.01 2.89
CA LEU A 105 11.88 -10.89 2.20
C LEU A 105 12.77 -10.03 3.12
N MET A 106 12.39 -9.91 4.40
CA MET A 106 13.17 -9.16 5.38
C MET A 106 14.56 -9.76 5.63
N SER A 107 14.69 -11.09 5.63
CA SER A 107 15.99 -11.76 5.79
C SER A 107 16.92 -11.50 4.59
N LEU A 108 16.36 -11.49 3.38
CA LEU A 108 17.11 -11.08 2.19
C LEU A 108 17.55 -9.61 2.28
N LYS A 109 16.66 -8.73 2.74
CA LYS A 109 16.97 -7.30 2.94
C LYS A 109 18.16 -7.12 3.88
N ILE A 110 18.15 -7.83 5.00
CA ILE A 110 19.24 -7.81 5.99
C ILE A 110 20.56 -8.30 5.37
N ALA A 111 20.54 -9.40 4.61
CA ALA A 111 21.75 -9.92 3.96
C ALA A 111 22.34 -8.92 2.94
N CYS A 112 21.49 -8.31 2.11
CA CYS A 112 21.92 -7.27 1.17
C CYS A 112 22.45 -6.01 1.88
N GLN A 113 21.81 -5.56 2.96
CA GLN A 113 22.27 -4.42 3.75
C GLN A 113 23.65 -4.68 4.36
N LYS A 114 23.88 -5.87 4.92
CA LYS A 114 25.22 -6.27 5.42
C LYS A 114 26.29 -6.19 4.33
N ALA A 115 25.98 -6.62 3.10
CA ALA A 115 26.93 -6.52 1.98
C ALA A 115 27.26 -5.05 1.67
N VAL A 116 26.26 -4.19 1.59
CA VAL A 116 26.44 -2.75 1.33
C VAL A 116 27.19 -2.05 2.46
N GLU A 117 26.96 -2.41 3.73
CA GLU A 117 27.71 -1.91 4.89
C GLU A 117 29.20 -2.28 4.83
N LYS A 118 29.54 -3.43 4.23
CA LYS A 118 30.93 -3.82 3.90
C LYS A 118 31.46 -3.12 2.65
N GLY A 119 30.71 -2.16 2.10
CA GLY A 119 31.04 -1.39 0.91
C GLY A 119 30.94 -2.20 -0.40
N ILE A 120 30.25 -3.34 -0.39
CA ILE A 120 30.03 -4.15 -1.59
C ILE A 120 28.87 -3.54 -2.37
N ILE A 121 29.06 -3.31 -3.67
CA ILE A 121 27.98 -2.81 -4.54
C ILE A 121 27.16 -4.00 -5.04
N ILE A 122 25.84 -3.94 -4.96
CA ILE A 122 24.95 -4.94 -5.53
C ILE A 122 24.32 -4.35 -6.80
N VAL A 123 24.38 -5.10 -7.89
CA VAL A 123 23.73 -4.77 -9.17
C VAL A 123 22.77 -5.89 -9.50
N ALA A 124 21.48 -5.58 -9.66
CA ALA A 124 20.44 -6.59 -9.80
C ALA A 124 19.48 -6.30 -10.96
N ALA A 125 19.08 -7.35 -11.68
CA ALA A 125 18.12 -7.29 -12.77
C ALA A 125 16.69 -7.12 -12.25
N CYS A 126 15.89 -6.30 -12.93
CA CYS A 126 14.45 -6.22 -12.71
C CYS A 126 13.71 -7.38 -13.38
N GLU A 127 12.52 -7.72 -12.86
CA GLU A 127 11.68 -8.75 -13.45
C GLU A 127 11.12 -8.34 -14.83
N ASN A 128 11.18 -9.27 -15.79
CA ASN A 128 10.85 -8.99 -17.19
C ASN A 128 9.32 -8.86 -17.43
N SER A 129 8.48 -9.42 -16.54
CA SER A 129 7.02 -9.33 -16.60
C SER A 129 6.47 -7.95 -16.20
N GLY A 130 7.32 -7.07 -15.66
CA GLY A 130 6.90 -5.80 -15.07
C GLY A 130 6.42 -5.94 -13.63
N GLU A 131 6.63 -7.07 -12.97
CA GLU A 131 6.40 -7.20 -11.52
C GLU A 131 7.53 -6.51 -10.72
N ILE A 132 7.25 -6.24 -9.45
CA ILE A 132 8.25 -5.77 -8.48
C ILE A 132 9.05 -6.99 -8.01
N SER A 133 10.38 -6.92 -8.10
CA SER A 133 11.27 -7.99 -7.66
C SER A 133 12.43 -7.46 -6.83
N TYR A 134 12.82 -8.24 -5.84
CA TYR A 134 13.92 -7.90 -4.94
C TYR A 134 15.14 -8.79 -5.24
N PRO A 135 16.37 -8.25 -5.12
CA PRO A 135 16.71 -7.01 -4.41
C PRO A 135 16.76 -5.74 -5.29
N ALA A 136 16.44 -5.81 -6.59
CA ALA A 136 16.61 -4.71 -7.53
C ALA A 136 15.88 -3.41 -7.14
N GLU A 137 14.72 -3.53 -6.50
CA GLU A 137 13.83 -2.41 -6.14
C GLU A 137 14.23 -1.70 -4.81
N TRP A 138 15.31 -2.12 -4.14
CA TRP A 138 15.82 -1.42 -2.95
C TRP A 138 16.77 -0.27 -3.30
N ASP A 139 16.60 0.86 -2.62
CA ASP A 139 17.38 2.09 -2.79
C ASP A 139 18.90 1.93 -2.55
N PHE A 140 19.32 0.94 -1.75
CA PHE A 140 20.72 0.60 -1.53
C PHE A 140 21.30 -0.40 -2.55
N VAL A 141 20.51 -0.80 -3.56
CA VAL A 141 20.91 -1.66 -4.68
C VAL A 141 20.89 -0.85 -5.98
N ILE A 142 21.69 -1.23 -6.98
CA ILE A 142 21.60 -0.67 -8.34
C ILE A 142 20.71 -1.60 -9.17
N GLY A 143 19.44 -1.25 -9.28
CA GLY A 143 18.48 -1.95 -10.13
C GLY A 143 18.71 -1.64 -11.62
N VAL A 144 18.59 -2.66 -12.47
CA VAL A 144 18.80 -2.56 -13.93
C VAL A 144 17.59 -3.08 -14.69
N ASP A 145 16.96 -2.18 -15.46
CA ASP A 145 15.95 -2.50 -16.47
C ASP A 145 16.51 -2.20 -17.87
N THR A 146 15.78 -2.57 -18.92
CA THR A 146 16.21 -2.40 -20.31
C THR A 146 15.46 -1.30 -21.05
N ASN A 147 16.12 -0.69 -22.04
CA ASN A 147 15.52 0.26 -22.95
C ASN A 147 15.96 -0.01 -24.40
N LYS A 148 14.97 -0.28 -25.26
CA LYS A 148 15.16 -0.62 -26.67
C LYS A 148 15.55 0.58 -27.55
N ASN A 149 15.57 1.80 -27.02
CA ASN A 149 16.02 3.00 -27.72
C ASN A 149 17.54 3.20 -27.66
N LEU A 150 18.25 2.43 -26.84
CA LEU A 150 19.70 2.46 -26.75
C LEU A 150 20.37 1.70 -27.90
N ASN A 151 21.53 2.15 -28.34
CA ASN A 151 22.18 1.60 -29.54
C ASN A 151 23.45 0.81 -29.22
N LYS A 152 24.05 1.00 -28.06
CA LYS A 152 25.26 0.29 -27.63
C LYS A 152 25.10 -0.27 -26.23
N VAL A 153 25.83 -1.35 -25.94
CA VAL A 153 25.78 -2.07 -24.66
C VAL A 153 26.30 -1.26 -23.47
N ASP A 154 27.14 -0.26 -23.71
CA ASP A 154 27.70 0.66 -22.71
C ASP A 154 26.88 1.94 -22.53
N GLU A 155 25.80 2.13 -23.31
CA GLU A 155 24.86 3.23 -23.11
C GLU A 155 23.76 2.85 -22.11
N PHE A 156 23.38 3.82 -21.29
CA PHE A 156 22.24 3.70 -20.37
C PHE A 156 21.60 5.07 -20.10
N PHE A 157 20.34 5.06 -19.68
CA PHE A 157 19.68 6.22 -19.07
C PHE A 157 19.68 6.08 -17.55
N PHE A 158 19.78 7.21 -16.87
CA PHE A 158 19.63 7.29 -15.42
C PHE A 158 18.24 7.86 -15.09
N LEU A 159 17.44 7.12 -14.35
CA LEU A 159 16.11 7.51 -13.91
C LEU A 159 16.22 8.09 -12.49
N GLU A 160 15.97 9.40 -12.35
CA GLU A 160 15.79 10.00 -11.03
C GLU A 160 14.36 9.73 -10.55
N ASN A 161 14.19 9.60 -9.23
CA ASN A 161 12.90 9.36 -8.59
C ASN A 161 12.22 8.06 -9.05
N SER A 162 13.02 7.01 -9.31
CA SER A 162 12.58 5.65 -9.58
C SER A 162 13.20 4.69 -8.58
N SER A 163 12.50 3.60 -8.24
CA SER A 163 13.10 2.49 -7.49
C SER A 163 14.16 1.76 -8.31
N ILE A 164 14.10 1.86 -9.64
CA ILE A 164 15.08 1.32 -10.59
C ILE A 164 15.74 2.48 -11.35
N GLU A 165 16.97 2.83 -10.99
CA GLU A 165 17.60 4.03 -11.55
C GLU A 165 18.26 3.82 -12.91
N ILE A 166 18.44 2.58 -13.39
CA ILE A 166 19.17 2.32 -14.63
C ILE A 166 18.28 1.66 -15.68
N GLN A 167 18.20 2.29 -16.85
CA GLN A 167 17.73 1.66 -18.08
C GLN A 167 18.91 1.44 -19.02
N ALA A 168 19.33 0.19 -19.16
CA ALA A 168 20.47 -0.26 -19.95
C ALA A 168 20.05 -0.83 -21.31
N PHE A 169 21.02 -1.25 -22.13
CA PHE A 169 20.77 -1.76 -23.47
C PHE A 169 19.83 -2.97 -23.51
N GLY A 170 18.71 -2.85 -24.24
CA GLY A 170 17.65 -3.86 -24.32
C GLY A 170 17.41 -4.52 -25.67
N LYS A 171 18.32 -4.35 -26.65
CA LYS A 171 18.17 -4.97 -27.98
C LYS A 171 18.79 -6.37 -28.01
N PRO A 172 18.42 -7.21 -29.00
CA PRO A 172 19.07 -8.50 -29.22
C PRO A 172 20.60 -8.42 -29.24
N GLN A 173 21.23 -9.19 -28.37
CA GLN A 173 22.68 -9.36 -28.29
C GLN A 173 23.06 -10.83 -28.33
N LYS A 174 24.19 -11.12 -28.97
CA LYS A 174 24.76 -12.46 -29.05
C LYS A 174 25.65 -12.70 -27.84
N VAL A 175 25.39 -13.76 -27.08
CA VAL A 175 26.12 -14.12 -25.86
C VAL A 175 26.53 -15.59 -25.89
N ALA A 176 27.53 -15.96 -25.08
CA ALA A 176 27.95 -17.34 -24.90
C ALA A 176 26.80 -18.22 -24.39
N HIS A 177 26.80 -19.49 -24.78
CA HIS A 177 25.85 -20.49 -24.32
C HIS A 177 26.51 -21.87 -24.29
N LEU A 178 25.82 -22.86 -23.70
CA LEU A 178 26.35 -24.20 -23.50
C LEU A 178 26.89 -24.83 -24.79
N LYS A 179 27.84 -25.76 -24.62
CA LYS A 179 28.51 -26.51 -25.68
C LYS A 179 29.35 -25.59 -26.58
N SER A 180 29.98 -24.56 -25.99
CA SER A 180 30.72 -23.54 -26.73
C SER A 180 29.88 -22.91 -27.84
N GLY A 181 28.60 -22.69 -27.55
CA GLY A 181 27.61 -22.16 -28.48
C GLY A 181 27.34 -20.68 -28.26
N HIS A 182 26.40 -20.15 -29.02
CA HIS A 182 25.89 -18.81 -28.79
C HIS A 182 24.38 -18.78 -28.89
N ILE A 183 23.79 -17.86 -28.15
CA ILE A 183 22.36 -17.56 -28.23
C ILE A 183 22.16 -16.05 -28.42
N VAL A 184 21.04 -15.67 -29.01
CA VAL A 184 20.62 -14.27 -29.13
C VAL A 184 19.52 -14.02 -28.10
N VAL A 185 19.72 -13.02 -27.25
CA VAL A 185 18.90 -12.73 -26.06
C VAL A 185 18.67 -11.24 -25.90
N ASN A 186 17.64 -10.84 -25.15
CA ASN A 186 17.24 -9.44 -25.02
C ASN A 186 16.43 -9.12 -23.75
N ASP A 187 16.92 -9.55 -22.59
CA ASP A 187 16.28 -9.37 -21.27
C ASP A 187 17.15 -8.60 -20.27
N ASN A 188 16.56 -8.18 -19.15
CA ASN A 188 17.21 -7.40 -18.08
C ASN A 188 18.45 -8.09 -17.49
N SER A 189 18.41 -9.41 -17.39
CA SER A 189 19.52 -10.25 -16.94
C SER A 189 20.82 -10.01 -17.71
N TYR A 190 20.73 -9.80 -19.02
CA TYR A 190 21.89 -9.61 -19.91
C TYR A 190 22.36 -8.15 -19.98
N ALA A 191 21.55 -7.20 -19.50
CA ALA A 191 21.93 -5.79 -19.39
C ALA A 191 22.70 -5.50 -18.08
N THR A 192 22.35 -6.22 -17.01
CA THR A 192 22.97 -6.16 -15.68
C THR A 192 24.51 -6.26 -15.70
N PRO A 193 25.15 -7.26 -16.35
CA PRO A 193 26.61 -7.36 -16.38
C PRO A 193 27.31 -6.21 -17.11
N HIS A 194 26.64 -5.55 -18.07
CA HIS A 194 27.20 -4.36 -18.73
C HIS A 194 27.30 -3.18 -17.75
N ILE A 195 26.29 -3.00 -16.89
CA ILE A 195 26.32 -2.00 -15.81
C ILE A 195 27.37 -2.35 -14.76
N THR A 196 27.51 -3.63 -14.40
CA THR A 196 28.59 -4.13 -13.53
C THR A 196 29.98 -3.77 -14.08
N ASN A 197 30.21 -3.93 -15.39
CA ASN A 197 31.46 -3.53 -16.05
C ASN A 197 31.73 -2.02 -15.91
N LEU A 198 30.71 -1.17 -16.11
CA LEU A 198 30.84 0.28 -15.94
C LEU A 198 31.18 0.67 -14.49
N ILE A 199 30.57 0.00 -13.51
CA ILE A 199 30.86 0.21 -12.09
C ILE A 199 32.29 -0.24 -11.75
N ALA A 200 32.75 -1.37 -12.29
CA ALA A 200 34.12 -1.84 -12.10
C ALA A 200 35.14 -0.79 -12.58
N LYS A 201 34.89 -0.18 -13.75
CA LYS A 201 35.70 0.92 -14.28
C LYS A 201 35.70 2.15 -13.37
N ILE A 202 34.53 2.50 -12.81
CA ILE A 202 34.41 3.59 -11.83
C ILE A 202 35.25 3.28 -10.57
N ILE A 203 35.18 2.06 -10.04
CA ILE A 203 35.93 1.64 -8.85
C ILE A 203 37.43 1.67 -9.13
N ASN A 204 37.90 1.19 -10.28
CA ASN A 204 39.34 1.26 -10.63
C ASN A 204 39.83 2.71 -10.74
N LYS A 205 39.02 3.61 -11.30
CA LYS A 205 39.40 5.02 -11.49
C LYS A 205 39.33 5.86 -10.22
N HIS A 206 38.36 5.60 -9.35
CA HIS A 206 38.04 6.46 -8.21
C HIS A 206 38.24 5.80 -6.84
N GLY A 207 38.63 4.52 -6.80
CA GLY A 207 38.64 3.69 -5.60
C GLY A 207 37.22 3.22 -5.23
N ARG A 208 37.14 2.36 -4.20
CA ARG A 208 35.86 1.90 -3.63
C ARG A 208 35.11 3.09 -3.01
N LYS A 209 33.81 3.19 -3.29
CA LYS A 209 32.95 4.31 -2.89
C LYS A 209 31.63 3.80 -2.33
N SER A 210 30.89 4.68 -1.63
CA SER A 210 29.52 4.40 -1.24
C SER A 210 28.61 4.24 -2.46
N ILE A 211 27.51 3.50 -2.29
CA ILE A 211 26.46 3.33 -3.29
C ILE A 211 25.99 4.67 -3.87
N GLU A 212 25.71 5.66 -3.02
CA GLU A 212 25.30 7.00 -3.44
C GLU A 212 26.33 7.70 -4.33
N SER A 213 27.63 7.52 -4.03
CA SER A 213 28.71 8.11 -4.83
C SER A 213 28.83 7.41 -6.19
N ILE A 214 28.66 6.09 -6.23
CA ILE A 214 28.60 5.32 -7.49
C ILE A 214 27.40 5.78 -8.32
N LYS A 215 26.20 5.87 -7.73
CA LYS A 215 24.98 6.37 -8.40
C LYS A 215 25.20 7.78 -8.98
N LYS A 216 25.80 8.71 -8.23
CA LYS A 216 26.17 10.06 -8.72
C LYS A 216 27.17 10.04 -9.90
N LEU A 217 28.12 9.09 -9.91
CA LEU A 217 29.09 8.95 -11.00
C LEU A 217 28.46 8.32 -12.24
N LEU A 218 27.57 7.34 -12.08
CA LEU A 218 26.77 6.77 -13.15
C LEU A 218 25.86 7.83 -13.77
N MET A 219 25.13 8.60 -12.95
CA MET A 219 24.28 9.69 -13.43
C MET A 219 25.04 10.69 -14.31
N LYS A 220 26.30 11.01 -13.99
CA LYS A 220 27.16 11.89 -14.81
C LYS A 220 27.62 11.26 -16.13
N GLN A 221 27.62 9.93 -16.22
CA GLN A 221 28.04 9.17 -17.41
C GLN A 221 26.86 8.72 -18.26
N ALA A 222 25.63 8.85 -17.76
CA ALA A 222 24.42 8.44 -18.44
C ALA A 222 24.27 9.19 -19.77
N LYS A 223 23.75 8.49 -20.78
CA LYS A 223 23.43 9.12 -22.08
C LYS A 223 22.35 10.19 -21.93
N GLN A 224 21.43 9.95 -21.01
CA GLN A 224 20.38 10.89 -20.62
C GLN A 224 19.99 10.61 -19.17
N THR A 225 19.68 11.68 -18.43
CA THR A 225 19.02 11.60 -17.13
C THR A 225 17.56 12.01 -17.29
N ILE A 226 16.65 11.22 -16.72
CA ILE A 226 15.22 11.42 -16.81
C ILE A 226 14.68 11.49 -15.38
N ASP A 227 14.11 12.64 -15.01
CA ASP A 227 13.35 12.76 -13.77
C ASP A 227 11.95 12.19 -13.99
N LEU A 228 11.69 11.00 -13.43
CA LEU A 228 10.39 10.35 -13.60
C LEU A 228 9.27 11.17 -12.98
N TYR A 229 9.51 11.89 -11.88
CA TYR A 229 8.50 12.80 -11.34
C TYR A 229 8.19 13.87 -12.37
N GLN A 230 9.15 14.46 -13.08
CA GLN A 230 8.87 15.43 -14.14
C GLN A 230 8.12 14.82 -15.33
N VAL A 231 8.46 13.62 -15.78
CA VAL A 231 7.77 12.99 -16.94
C VAL A 231 6.35 12.57 -16.59
N THR A 232 6.19 11.85 -15.47
CA THR A 232 4.85 11.47 -14.99
C THR A 232 4.05 12.69 -14.57
N SER A 233 4.67 13.67 -13.91
CA SER A 233 3.99 14.93 -13.64
C SER A 233 3.70 15.70 -14.91
N GLU A 234 4.46 15.69 -15.99
CA GLU A 234 4.06 16.41 -17.20
C GLU A 234 2.76 15.83 -17.78
N GLU A 235 2.63 14.52 -17.98
CA GLU A 235 1.37 13.93 -18.49
C GLU A 235 0.23 13.97 -17.46
N LEU A 236 0.52 13.73 -16.18
CA LEU A 236 -0.47 13.65 -15.10
C LEU A 236 -0.83 15.00 -14.51
N VAL A 237 0.12 15.92 -14.40
CA VAL A 237 -0.10 17.33 -14.07
C VAL A 237 -0.62 18.09 -15.29
N LEU A 238 -0.45 17.68 -16.54
CA LEU A 238 -1.28 18.23 -17.65
C LEU A 238 -2.75 17.82 -17.50
N LYS A 239 -3.02 16.55 -17.18
CA LYS A 239 -4.38 16.07 -16.89
C LYS A 239 -4.94 16.65 -15.60
N ALA A 240 -4.14 16.73 -14.54
CA ALA A 240 -4.54 17.22 -13.23
C ALA A 240 -4.57 18.76 -13.17
N LYS A 241 -3.72 19.51 -13.89
CA LYS A 241 -3.81 20.98 -14.05
C LYS A 241 -5.10 21.43 -14.73
N GLN A 242 -5.72 20.57 -15.53
CA GLN A 242 -7.08 20.85 -16.03
C GLN A 242 -8.14 20.79 -14.93
N PHE A 243 -7.84 20.15 -13.79
CA PHE A 243 -8.68 20.06 -12.59
C PHE A 243 -8.10 20.77 -11.36
N GLU A 244 -6.87 21.30 -11.46
CA GLU A 244 -6.14 21.93 -10.36
C GLU A 244 -6.74 23.31 -10.09
N THR A 245 -7.08 23.55 -8.84
CA THR A 245 -7.55 24.85 -8.37
C THR A 245 -6.42 25.54 -7.61
N ASP A 246 -6.49 26.86 -7.43
CA ASP A 246 -5.56 27.64 -6.60
C ASP A 246 -5.37 27.10 -5.16
N PHE A 247 -6.16 26.12 -4.73
CA PHE A 247 -6.17 25.55 -3.39
C PHE A 247 -5.46 24.21 -3.22
N ASP A 248 -5.04 23.54 -4.29
CA ASP A 248 -4.44 22.20 -4.14
C ASP A 248 -3.07 22.25 -3.43
N SER A 249 -2.30 23.32 -3.66
CA SER A 249 -1.11 23.62 -2.86
C SER A 249 -1.43 23.80 -1.36
N LEU A 250 -2.56 24.45 -1.05
CA LEU A 250 -3.01 24.63 0.33
C LEU A 250 -3.45 23.31 0.96
N ARG A 251 -4.22 22.49 0.24
CA ARG A 251 -4.63 21.15 0.69
C ARG A 251 -3.43 20.26 0.98
N ASN A 252 -2.44 20.24 0.09
CA ASN A 252 -1.19 19.47 0.27
C ASN A 252 -0.41 19.93 1.50
N LYS A 253 -0.37 21.24 1.76
CA LYS A 253 0.26 21.78 2.97
C LYS A 253 -0.48 21.30 4.23
N ILE A 254 -1.80 21.42 4.26
CA ILE A 254 -2.63 20.99 5.39
C ILE A 254 -2.51 19.47 5.65
N SER A 255 -2.50 18.66 4.60
CA SER A 255 -2.39 17.20 4.72
C SER A 255 -1.01 16.72 5.16
N SER A 256 0.03 17.54 4.93
CA SER A 256 1.39 17.26 5.39
C SER A 256 1.64 17.58 6.87
N ASN A 257 0.74 18.33 7.53
CA ASN A 257 0.91 18.73 8.91
C ASN A 257 0.84 17.53 9.86
N LYS A 258 1.70 17.52 10.87
CA LYS A 258 1.75 16.46 11.88
C LYS A 258 0.48 16.50 12.74
N LEU A 259 -0.17 15.36 12.89
CA LEU A 259 -1.31 15.17 13.78
C LEU A 259 -0.83 14.56 15.10
N ASP A 260 -1.02 15.26 16.22
CA ASP A 260 -0.67 14.77 17.56
C ASP A 260 -1.82 15.06 18.54
N VAL A 261 -2.80 14.15 18.58
CA VAL A 261 -4.05 14.34 19.34
C VAL A 261 -3.97 13.53 20.63
N ASN A 262 -3.96 14.21 21.79
CA ASN A 262 -4.04 13.52 23.08
C ASN A 262 -5.44 13.61 23.70
N LYS A 263 -6.04 14.80 23.66
CA LYS A 263 -7.37 15.05 24.19
C LYS A 263 -8.17 16.00 23.31
N ALA A 264 -9.29 15.54 22.77
CA ALA A 264 -10.05 16.27 21.77
C ALA A 264 -11.47 16.61 22.18
N VAL A 265 -11.97 17.73 21.66
CA VAL A 265 -13.40 18.05 21.61
C VAL A 265 -13.93 17.76 20.21
N MET A 266 -15.18 17.33 20.11
CA MET A 266 -15.76 16.91 18.83
C MET A 266 -16.99 17.75 18.49
N PHE A 267 -17.06 18.25 17.25
CA PHE A 267 -18.17 19.07 16.76
C PHE A 267 -18.38 18.88 15.25
N PRO A 268 -19.62 18.90 14.73
CA PRO A 268 -20.89 18.70 15.43
C PRO A 268 -21.14 17.20 15.69
N PHE A 269 -22.00 16.86 16.66
CA PHE A 269 -22.33 15.46 16.96
C PHE A 269 -23.02 14.75 15.77
N ILE A 270 -22.24 13.99 14.99
CA ILE A 270 -22.64 13.29 13.76
C ILE A 270 -22.35 11.77 13.84
N LYS A 271 -22.88 11.03 12.86
CA LYS A 271 -22.70 9.57 12.77
C LYS A 271 -21.24 9.12 12.76
N LYS A 272 -20.33 9.90 12.16
CA LYS A 272 -18.89 9.61 12.15
C LYS A 272 -18.26 9.60 13.55
N PHE A 273 -18.92 10.17 14.56
CA PHE A 273 -18.45 10.15 15.95
C PHE A 273 -18.89 8.90 16.71
N HIS A 274 -19.92 8.19 16.23
CA HIS A 274 -20.46 7.03 16.92
C HIS A 274 -19.40 5.93 17.16
N PRO A 275 -18.49 5.61 16.22
CA PRO A 275 -17.46 4.61 16.45
C PRO A 275 -16.55 4.93 17.66
N PHE A 276 -16.23 6.20 17.91
CA PHE A 276 -15.37 6.59 19.05
C PHE A 276 -16.09 6.39 20.40
N LEU A 277 -17.42 6.50 20.41
CA LEU A 277 -18.23 6.22 21.60
C LEU A 277 -18.42 4.72 21.85
N ILE A 278 -18.39 3.90 20.79
CA ILE A 278 -18.55 2.44 20.87
C ILE A 278 -17.20 1.77 21.20
N PHE A 279 -16.11 2.26 20.62
CA PHE A 279 -14.75 1.72 20.79
C PHE A 279 -13.75 2.78 21.27
N PRO A 280 -14.01 3.42 22.43
CA PRO A 280 -13.09 4.43 22.98
C PRO A 280 -11.68 3.87 23.19
N GLU A 281 -11.55 2.58 23.53
CA GLU A 281 -10.29 1.89 23.77
C GLU A 281 -9.40 1.74 22.52
N LEU A 282 -9.97 1.84 21.32
CA LEU A 282 -9.21 1.80 20.07
C LEU A 282 -8.78 3.19 19.59
N SER A 283 -9.26 4.25 20.23
CA SER A 283 -8.99 5.63 19.84
C SER A 283 -7.57 6.02 20.27
N THR A 284 -6.87 6.80 19.45
CA THR A 284 -5.52 7.30 19.79
C THR A 284 -5.55 8.46 20.78
N PHE A 285 -6.74 8.96 21.13
CA PHE A 285 -6.96 10.13 21.96
C PHE A 285 -8.13 9.94 22.93
N LYS A 286 -8.26 10.84 23.92
CA LYS A 286 -9.39 10.88 24.85
C LYS A 286 -10.40 11.95 24.46
N ILE A 287 -11.69 11.62 24.49
CA ILE A 287 -12.76 12.59 24.25
C ILE A 287 -12.95 13.44 25.52
N LYS A 288 -12.80 14.77 25.39
CA LYS A 288 -13.08 15.72 26.47
C LYS A 288 -14.56 16.04 26.55
N ASP A 289 -15.11 16.52 25.44
CA ASP A 289 -16.48 17.03 25.34
C ASP A 289 -16.99 16.90 23.90
N ILE A 290 -18.31 16.76 23.76
CA ILE A 290 -19.01 16.66 22.48
C ILE A 290 -19.99 17.83 22.38
N TYR A 291 -19.93 18.53 21.26
CA TYR A 291 -20.71 19.72 21.00
C TYR A 291 -21.66 19.54 19.81
N ASP A 292 -22.76 20.29 19.82
CA ASP A 292 -23.67 20.41 18.68
C ASP A 292 -24.30 21.81 18.63
N LEU A 293 -25.06 22.07 17.57
CA LEU A 293 -25.78 23.33 17.33
C LEU A 293 -27.19 23.28 17.96
N ARG A 294 -27.63 24.39 18.58
CA ARG A 294 -28.99 24.52 19.17
C ARG A 294 -30.08 24.16 18.17
N GLN A 295 -29.90 24.55 16.92
CA GLN A 295 -30.83 24.36 15.82
C GLN A 295 -31.09 22.87 15.51
N LEU A 296 -30.21 21.96 15.93
CA LEU A 296 -30.37 20.52 15.71
C LEU A 296 -31.11 19.81 16.85
N GLY A 297 -31.37 20.49 17.96
CA GLY A 297 -32.20 19.98 19.05
C GLY A 297 -31.61 18.80 19.84
N LYS A 298 -30.29 18.61 19.80
CA LYS A 298 -29.60 17.54 20.56
C LYS A 298 -28.95 18.01 21.87
N ILE A 299 -28.78 19.33 22.04
CA ILE A 299 -28.12 19.90 23.22
C ILE A 299 -28.85 19.50 24.51
N GLY A 300 -28.07 19.17 25.54
CA GLY A 300 -28.55 18.68 26.83
C GLY A 300 -28.97 17.21 26.82
N SER A 301 -29.05 16.56 25.66
CA SER A 301 -29.27 15.12 25.58
C SER A 301 -27.97 14.35 25.80
N SER A 302 -28.09 13.16 26.41
CA SER A 302 -27.01 12.18 26.47
C SER A 302 -26.72 11.59 25.08
N THR A 303 -25.45 11.37 24.75
CA THR A 303 -25.03 10.66 23.53
C THR A 303 -25.55 9.23 23.47
N LYS A 304 -25.74 8.58 24.62
CA LYS A 304 -26.25 7.20 24.75
C LYS A 304 -27.68 7.03 24.21
N LYS A 305 -28.46 8.12 24.21
CA LYS A 305 -29.77 8.18 23.55
C LYS A 305 -29.69 7.90 22.04
N TYR A 306 -28.61 8.33 21.40
CA TYR A 306 -28.41 8.21 19.95
C TYR A 306 -27.50 7.03 19.58
N VAL A 307 -26.64 6.62 20.51
CA VAL A 307 -25.72 5.48 20.36
C VAL A 307 -25.89 4.55 21.57
N PRO A 308 -26.94 3.71 21.60
CA PRO A 308 -27.24 2.88 22.78
C PRO A 308 -26.13 1.88 23.15
N LEU A 309 -25.32 1.49 22.17
CA LEU A 309 -24.19 0.58 22.32
C LEU A 309 -22.89 1.28 22.77
N SER A 310 -22.95 2.57 23.13
CA SER A 310 -21.75 3.30 23.54
C SER A 310 -21.21 2.82 24.88
N ASN A 311 -19.89 2.67 24.95
CA ASN A 311 -19.14 2.40 26.18
C ASN A 311 -18.84 3.69 26.96
N GLU A 312 -18.84 4.83 26.26
CA GLU A 312 -18.76 6.17 26.87
C GLU A 312 -20.04 6.98 26.67
N GLU A 313 -20.30 7.88 27.61
CA GLU A 313 -21.49 8.73 27.64
C GLU A 313 -21.09 10.18 27.93
N PHE A 314 -21.61 11.09 27.11
CA PHE A 314 -21.39 12.52 27.24
C PHE A 314 -22.73 13.26 27.15
N ILE A 315 -22.82 14.41 27.81
CA ILE A 315 -23.91 15.35 27.58
C ILE A 315 -23.52 16.27 26.42
N ILE A 316 -24.36 16.33 25.40
CA ILE A 316 -24.11 17.16 24.22
C ILE A 316 -24.21 18.64 24.62
N LYS A 317 -23.11 19.37 24.48
CA LYS A 317 -23.00 20.78 24.85
C LYS A 317 -23.27 21.69 23.67
N ASP A 318 -23.55 22.96 23.96
CA ASP A 318 -23.67 24.01 22.95
C ASP A 318 -22.29 24.47 22.50
N ILE A 319 -21.99 24.41 21.20
CA ILE A 319 -20.69 24.84 20.68
C ILE A 319 -20.36 26.30 21.00
N THR A 320 -21.36 27.18 21.15
CA THR A 320 -21.15 28.59 21.51
C THR A 320 -20.65 28.79 22.95
N THR A 321 -20.67 27.71 23.76
CA THR A 321 -20.22 27.70 25.15
C THR A 321 -18.88 27.01 25.34
N ILE A 322 -18.17 26.69 24.24
CA ILE A 322 -16.85 26.07 24.31
C ILE A 322 -15.86 26.95 25.10
N ASP A 323 -15.21 26.34 26.08
CA ASP A 323 -14.15 26.99 26.86
C ASP A 323 -12.79 26.62 26.28
N MET A 324 -12.15 27.56 25.57
CA MET A 324 -10.82 27.34 24.98
C MET A 324 -9.71 27.15 26.02
N GLN A 325 -9.92 27.58 27.26
CA GLN A 325 -8.98 27.38 28.36
C GLN A 325 -9.13 26.00 29.00
N ALA A 326 -10.16 25.24 28.62
CA ALA A 326 -10.31 23.86 29.07
C ALA A 326 -9.15 23.00 28.57
N ASP A 327 -8.84 21.97 29.36
CA ASP A 327 -7.82 20.97 29.07
C ASP A 327 -8.26 20.07 27.91
N PHE A 328 -8.02 20.54 26.69
CA PHE A 328 -8.05 19.80 25.41
C PHE A 328 -7.04 20.45 24.46
N ASP A 329 -6.48 19.66 23.54
CA ASP A 329 -5.51 20.13 22.55
C ASP A 329 -6.09 20.26 21.14
N THR A 330 -7.14 19.48 20.81
CA THR A 330 -7.62 19.36 19.43
C THR A 330 -9.14 19.53 19.31
N LEU A 331 -9.59 20.24 18.29
CA LEU A 331 -10.96 20.22 17.79
C LEU A 331 -11.06 19.24 16.61
N ILE A 332 -11.85 18.17 16.78
CA ILE A 332 -12.24 17.29 15.68
C ILE A 332 -13.51 17.85 15.06
N LEU A 333 -13.40 18.32 13.82
CA LEU A 333 -14.46 19.01 13.10
C LEU A 333 -15.03 18.10 12.00
N GLY A 334 -16.28 17.67 12.20
CA GLY A 334 -17.06 16.96 11.19
C GLY A 334 -17.81 17.93 10.28
N TYR A 335 -17.98 17.56 9.01
CA TYR A 335 -18.68 18.42 8.08
C TYR A 335 -19.59 17.66 7.12
N THR A 336 -20.88 17.62 7.43
CA THR A 336 -21.90 17.29 6.44
C THR A 336 -22.31 18.61 5.80
N ASN A 337 -22.04 18.83 4.51
CA ASN A 337 -22.38 20.07 3.78
C ASN A 337 -23.82 20.57 4.08
N GLU A 338 -24.74 19.63 4.30
CA GLU A 338 -26.11 19.88 4.76
C GLU A 338 -26.25 20.78 6.01
N LEU A 339 -25.26 20.78 6.92
CA LEU A 339 -25.31 21.55 8.17
C LEU A 339 -24.98 23.01 7.94
N ILE A 340 -24.03 23.31 7.07
CA ILE A 340 -23.72 24.70 6.73
C ILE A 340 -24.82 25.32 5.90
N ASP A 341 -25.40 24.56 4.97
CA ASP A 341 -26.53 25.06 4.18
C ASP A 341 -27.71 25.46 5.09
N LYS A 342 -27.86 24.79 6.24
CA LYS A 342 -28.94 25.04 7.20
C LYS A 342 -28.64 26.14 8.23
N VAL A 343 -27.40 26.27 8.68
CA VAL A 343 -27.05 27.10 9.85
C VAL A 343 -26.09 28.25 9.52
N GLY A 344 -25.53 28.27 8.32
CA GLY A 344 -24.60 29.30 7.87
C GLY A 344 -23.15 29.03 8.28
N LYS A 345 -22.24 29.62 7.51
CA LYS A 345 -20.80 29.31 7.54
C LYS A 345 -20.06 29.99 8.69
N SER A 346 -20.58 31.13 9.15
CA SER A 346 -19.92 32.01 10.14
C SER A 346 -19.57 31.32 11.45
N ILE A 347 -20.39 30.37 11.93
CA ILE A 347 -20.10 29.66 13.18
C ILE A 347 -18.83 28.82 13.05
N PHE A 348 -18.65 28.14 11.91
CA PHE A 348 -17.48 27.29 11.66
C PHE A 348 -16.22 28.14 11.50
N VAL A 349 -16.31 29.22 10.73
CA VAL A 349 -15.25 30.21 10.53
C VAL A 349 -14.77 30.79 11.87
N ASN A 350 -15.70 31.27 12.69
CA ASN A 350 -15.38 31.83 14.00
C ASN A 350 -14.77 30.79 14.96
N LEU A 351 -15.26 29.54 14.92
CA LEU A 351 -14.72 28.46 15.75
C LEU A 351 -13.29 28.09 15.35
N ILE A 352 -13.01 28.06 14.05
CA ILE A 352 -11.67 27.81 13.51
C ILE A 352 -10.72 28.93 13.96
N ASP A 353 -11.13 30.19 13.85
CA ASP A 353 -10.33 31.33 14.31
C ASP A 353 -10.03 31.26 15.79
N LEU A 354 -11.05 30.97 16.59
CA LEU A 354 -10.90 30.83 18.02
C LEU A 354 -9.91 29.70 18.38
N CYS A 355 -9.91 28.60 17.63
CA CYS A 355 -8.93 27.52 17.83
C CYS A 355 -7.51 27.94 17.45
N ILE A 356 -7.34 28.62 16.30
CA ILE A 356 -6.03 29.10 15.84
C ILE A 356 -5.45 30.11 16.83
N GLU A 357 -6.24 31.10 17.27
CA GLU A 357 -5.81 32.13 18.24
C GLU A 357 -5.41 31.55 19.60
N ASN A 358 -5.98 30.39 19.98
CA ASN A 358 -5.70 29.70 21.24
C ASN A 358 -4.73 28.52 21.07
N ASN A 359 -4.03 28.42 19.93
CA ASN A 359 -3.07 27.34 19.62
C ASN A 359 -3.66 25.92 19.80
N LYS A 360 -4.95 25.73 19.50
CA LYS A 360 -5.59 24.42 19.46
C LYS A 360 -5.39 23.80 18.08
N GLN A 361 -5.14 22.50 18.01
CA GLN A 361 -5.13 21.76 16.74
C GLN A 361 -6.55 21.62 16.19
N ILE A 362 -6.66 21.52 14.87
CA ILE A 362 -7.95 21.29 14.19
C ILE A 362 -7.78 20.10 13.26
N PHE A 363 -8.63 19.09 13.42
CA PHE A 363 -8.66 17.93 12.54
C PHE A 363 -9.99 17.84 11.81
N PHE A 364 -9.96 17.91 10.48
CA PHE A 364 -11.15 17.83 9.63
C PHE A 364 -11.47 16.39 9.21
N LEU A 365 -12.73 15.97 9.33
CA LEU A 365 -13.20 14.64 8.87
C LEU A 365 -13.66 14.59 7.40
N ASP A 366 -13.71 15.72 6.71
CA ASP A 366 -14.29 15.93 5.39
C ASP A 366 -13.58 17.11 4.69
N ASP A 367 -13.73 17.26 3.36
CA ASP A 367 -13.13 18.39 2.63
C ASP A 367 -13.54 19.73 3.24
N PHE A 368 -12.57 20.65 3.29
CA PHE A 368 -12.82 21.99 3.77
C PHE A 368 -13.34 22.89 2.64
N PHE A 369 -14.59 23.33 2.78
CA PHE A 369 -15.33 24.09 1.77
C PHE A 369 -14.87 25.56 1.61
N GLU A 370 -13.99 26.07 2.48
CA GLU A 370 -13.64 27.50 2.55
C GLU A 370 -12.14 27.77 2.57
N LEU A 371 -11.40 27.08 1.70
CA LEU A 371 -9.95 27.20 1.60
C LEU A 371 -9.46 28.66 1.41
N ASP A 372 -10.28 29.56 0.85
CA ASP A 372 -9.99 31.01 0.76
C ASP A 372 -9.78 31.67 2.11
N PHE A 373 -10.59 31.31 3.11
CA PHE A 373 -10.48 31.84 4.46
C PHE A 373 -9.14 31.46 5.12
N MET A 374 -8.61 30.29 4.76
CA MET A 374 -7.36 29.76 5.33
C MET A 374 -6.10 30.27 4.64
N LYS A 375 -6.19 30.79 3.40
CA LYS A 375 -5.02 31.22 2.61
C LYS A 375 -4.06 32.16 3.36
N ASN A 376 -4.60 33.03 4.19
CA ASN A 376 -3.85 34.09 4.88
C ASN A 376 -3.65 33.84 6.39
N LYS A 377 -3.91 32.62 6.87
CA LYS A 377 -3.79 32.27 8.30
C LYS A 377 -2.59 31.36 8.54
N ASP A 378 -2.09 31.35 9.77
CA ASP A 378 -1.22 30.26 10.21
C ASP A 378 -2.07 29.00 10.36
N ILE A 379 -1.78 28.01 9.53
CA ILE A 379 -2.50 26.75 9.42
C ILE A 379 -1.60 25.56 9.81
N SER A 380 -0.50 25.81 10.50
CA SER A 380 0.43 24.77 10.96
C SER A 380 -0.22 23.78 11.92
N ASN A 381 -1.24 24.22 12.67
CA ASN A 381 -2.05 23.44 13.60
C ASN A 381 -3.31 22.82 12.97
N VAL A 382 -3.46 22.89 11.65
CA VAL A 382 -4.63 22.38 10.95
C VAL A 382 -4.25 21.14 10.15
N THR A 383 -4.98 20.05 10.32
CA THR A 383 -4.72 18.80 9.60
C THR A 383 -5.98 18.27 8.95
N TYR A 384 -5.81 17.72 7.74
CA TYR A 384 -6.87 17.10 6.98
C TYR A 384 -6.26 15.96 6.14
N PRO A 385 -6.76 14.71 6.21
CA PRO A 385 -6.20 13.63 5.42
C PRO A 385 -6.66 13.77 3.96
N SER A 386 -5.72 13.93 3.03
CA SER A 386 -6.00 13.94 1.60
C SER A 386 -5.01 13.06 0.85
N LEU A 387 -5.43 12.45 -0.25
CA LEU A 387 -4.52 11.85 -1.23
C LEU A 387 -4.53 12.71 -2.50
N GLY A 388 -3.34 13.00 -3.04
CA GLY A 388 -3.15 13.89 -4.18
C GLY A 388 -1.83 13.63 -4.90
N LEU A 389 -1.21 14.69 -5.43
CA LEU A 389 -0.01 14.59 -6.28
C LEU A 389 1.19 13.98 -5.56
N LYS A 390 1.29 14.11 -4.24
CA LYS A 390 2.39 13.51 -3.46
C LYS A 390 2.36 11.98 -3.53
N GLU A 391 1.18 11.38 -3.67
CA GLU A 391 1.00 9.93 -3.79
C GLU A 391 1.28 9.43 -5.21
N LEU A 392 1.21 10.30 -6.23
CA LEU A 392 1.67 9.95 -7.59
C LEU A 392 3.16 9.72 -7.67
N ASN A 393 3.95 10.34 -6.79
CA ASN A 393 5.37 10.03 -6.68
C ASN A 393 5.60 8.52 -6.48
N LEU A 394 4.71 7.83 -5.76
CA LEU A 394 4.78 6.38 -5.58
C LEU A 394 4.44 5.61 -6.86
N TYR A 395 3.48 6.12 -7.64
CA TYR A 395 3.19 5.59 -8.98
C TYR A 395 4.43 5.72 -9.89
N SER A 396 5.11 6.87 -9.87
CA SER A 396 6.31 7.11 -10.67
C SER A 396 7.49 6.27 -10.20
N LEU A 397 7.66 6.14 -8.88
CA LEU A 397 8.72 5.36 -8.25
C LEU A 397 8.73 3.93 -8.81
N TYR A 398 7.56 3.28 -8.75
CA TYR A 398 7.35 1.91 -9.24
C TYR A 398 6.83 1.85 -10.68
N ARG A 399 6.80 2.97 -11.42
CA ARG A 399 6.31 3.07 -12.81
C ARG A 399 4.94 2.40 -13.06
N GLY A 400 4.03 2.48 -12.10
CA GLY A 400 2.69 1.88 -12.21
C GLY A 400 2.62 0.37 -12.01
N LYS A 401 3.73 -0.29 -11.64
CA LYS A 401 3.75 -1.72 -11.30
C LYS A 401 2.85 -1.99 -10.09
N ILE A 402 2.27 -3.19 -10.05
CA ILE A 402 1.45 -3.69 -8.94
C ILE A 402 2.32 -4.66 -8.12
N SER A 403 2.35 -4.45 -6.82
CA SER A 403 2.99 -5.31 -5.84
C SER A 403 2.13 -6.54 -5.57
N ASN A 404 2.75 -7.72 -5.46
CA ASN A 404 2.09 -8.91 -4.92
C ASN A 404 2.23 -8.91 -3.40
N HIS A 405 1.15 -9.09 -2.65
CA HIS A 405 1.21 -9.07 -1.18
C HIS A 405 1.38 -10.48 -0.61
N SER A 406 2.25 -10.64 0.38
CA SER A 406 2.49 -11.93 1.04
C SER A 406 1.63 -12.13 2.29
N LYS A 407 1.23 -11.03 2.94
CA LYS A 407 0.43 -11.08 4.17
C LYS A 407 -1.04 -11.33 3.86
N PRO A 408 -1.75 -12.15 4.67
CA PRO A 408 -3.19 -12.33 4.56
C PRO A 408 -3.95 -11.01 4.60
N ILE A 409 -4.89 -10.81 3.67
CA ILE A 409 -5.68 -9.58 3.55
C ILE A 409 -7.17 -9.87 3.73
N ILE A 410 -7.79 -9.20 4.70
CA ILE A 410 -9.21 -9.30 5.05
C ILE A 410 -9.96 -8.05 4.61
N GLY A 411 -10.95 -8.23 3.74
CA GLY A 411 -11.86 -7.19 3.28
C GLY A 411 -13.23 -7.22 3.96
N VAL A 412 -13.72 -6.06 4.41
CA VAL A 412 -15.12 -5.88 4.83
C VAL A 412 -15.88 -5.09 3.77
N PHE A 413 -16.66 -5.77 2.94
CA PHE A 413 -17.42 -5.19 1.83
C PHE A 413 -18.92 -5.21 2.11
N GLY A 414 -19.74 -4.62 1.24
CA GLY A 414 -21.19 -4.65 1.42
C GLY A 414 -21.98 -4.34 0.16
N THR A 415 -23.26 -4.61 0.20
CA THR A 415 -24.21 -4.39 -0.89
C THR A 415 -24.71 -2.93 -0.97
N SER A 416 -24.56 -2.14 0.09
CA SER A 416 -24.92 -0.72 0.12
C SER A 416 -24.07 0.09 1.09
N SER A 417 -24.20 1.42 1.09
CA SER A 417 -23.61 2.27 2.13
C SER A 417 -24.33 2.11 3.48
N SER A 418 -23.66 2.50 4.58
CA SER A 418 -24.24 2.58 5.93
C SER A 418 -24.78 1.28 6.55
N GLN A 419 -24.10 0.14 6.34
CA GLN A 419 -24.51 -1.19 6.86
C GLN A 419 -23.70 -1.67 8.08
N GLY A 420 -22.96 -0.78 8.74
CA GLY A 420 -22.09 -1.16 9.87
C GLY A 420 -20.75 -1.79 9.50
N LYS A 421 -20.28 -1.61 8.24
CA LYS A 421 -18.98 -2.11 7.76
C LYS A 421 -17.81 -1.60 8.61
N PHE A 422 -17.72 -0.27 8.80
CA PHE A 422 -16.67 0.33 9.64
C PHE A 422 -16.72 -0.16 11.10
N THR A 423 -17.92 -0.30 11.67
CA THR A 423 -18.12 -0.87 13.01
C THR A 423 -17.62 -2.31 13.11
N THR A 424 -17.91 -3.14 12.10
CA THR A 424 -17.47 -4.54 12.04
C THR A 424 -15.96 -4.61 11.87
N GLN A 425 -15.39 -3.72 11.06
CA GLN A 425 -13.94 -3.59 10.89
C GLN A 425 -13.24 -3.28 12.23
N LEU A 426 -13.74 -2.32 13.01
CA LEU A 426 -13.19 -1.99 14.33
C LEU A 426 -13.37 -3.12 15.34
N TRP A 427 -14.50 -3.82 15.30
CA TRP A 427 -14.74 -4.95 16.18
C TRP A 427 -13.78 -6.12 15.90
N LEU A 428 -13.57 -6.46 14.62
CA LEU A 428 -12.58 -7.46 14.22
C LEU A 428 -11.16 -7.03 14.63
N ARG A 429 -10.79 -5.76 14.39
CA ARG A 429 -9.50 -5.20 14.83
C ARG A 429 -9.31 -5.40 16.33
N LYS A 430 -10.31 -5.04 17.15
CA LYS A 430 -10.26 -5.22 18.61
C LYS A 430 -9.94 -6.67 18.98
N MET A 431 -10.63 -7.64 18.39
CA MET A 431 -10.38 -9.05 18.68
C MET A 431 -8.99 -9.52 18.28
N PHE A 432 -8.53 -9.16 17.07
CA PHE A 432 -7.18 -9.50 16.64
C PHE A 432 -6.12 -8.93 17.59
N LEU A 433 -6.27 -7.67 18.01
CA LEU A 433 -5.38 -7.05 18.99
C LEU A 433 -5.45 -7.73 20.36
N GLU A 434 -6.64 -8.10 20.85
CA GLU A 434 -6.81 -8.86 22.09
C GLU A 434 -6.15 -10.25 22.02
N LYS A 435 -6.10 -10.85 20.83
CA LYS A 435 -5.37 -12.09 20.52
C LYS A 435 -3.88 -11.88 20.21
N LYS A 436 -3.38 -10.64 20.33
CA LYS A 436 -1.97 -10.22 20.14
C LYS A 436 -1.45 -10.32 18.72
N TYR A 437 -2.31 -10.32 17.71
CA TYR A 437 -1.88 -10.17 16.33
C TYR A 437 -1.37 -8.75 16.06
N ASN A 438 -0.30 -8.63 15.26
CA ASN A 438 0.13 -7.38 14.67
C ASN A 438 -0.73 -7.08 13.44
N VAL A 439 -1.70 -6.16 13.58
CA VAL A 439 -2.69 -5.86 12.53
C VAL A 439 -2.28 -4.64 11.71
N GLY A 440 -1.98 -4.84 10.43
CA GLY A 440 -1.92 -3.78 9.42
C GLY A 440 -3.33 -3.35 8.99
N GLN A 441 -3.57 -2.07 8.73
CA GLN A 441 -4.91 -1.62 8.39
C GLN A 441 -4.96 -0.40 7.46
N LEU A 442 -5.74 -0.55 6.38
CA LEU A 442 -6.11 0.51 5.46
C LEU A 442 -7.53 1.01 5.76
N GLY A 443 -7.62 2.28 6.14
CA GLY A 443 -8.90 2.96 6.37
C GLY A 443 -9.50 3.47 5.09
N SER A 444 -10.82 3.37 4.94
CA SER A 444 -11.52 4.03 3.84
C SER A 444 -12.15 5.36 4.23
N GLU A 445 -12.22 5.69 5.52
CA GLU A 445 -12.76 6.96 6.03
C GLU A 445 -11.67 7.81 6.70
N HIS A 446 -11.76 9.14 6.62
CA HIS A 446 -10.77 10.08 7.20
C HIS A 446 -10.51 9.85 8.69
N GLN A 447 -11.56 9.52 9.47
CA GLN A 447 -11.43 9.30 10.91
C GLN A 447 -10.62 8.05 11.27
N SER A 448 -10.28 7.18 10.31
CA SER A 448 -9.51 5.96 10.53
C SER A 448 -8.14 6.23 11.19
N ILE A 449 -7.50 7.36 10.86
CA ILE A 449 -6.23 7.78 11.48
C ILE A 449 -6.36 7.94 13.00
N LEU A 450 -7.50 8.43 13.47
CA LEU A 450 -7.77 8.62 14.89
C LEU A 450 -8.05 7.31 15.66
N PHE A 451 -8.15 6.17 14.95
CA PHE A 451 -8.15 4.81 15.50
C PHE A 451 -6.80 4.10 15.34
N GLY A 452 -5.77 4.83 14.90
CA GLY A 452 -4.42 4.30 14.70
C GLY A 452 -4.34 3.32 13.53
N PHE A 453 -5.13 3.53 12.46
CA PHE A 453 -4.95 2.82 11.22
C PHE A 453 -3.69 3.33 10.51
N ASP A 454 -3.02 2.45 9.76
CA ASP A 454 -1.67 2.71 9.24
C ASP A 454 -1.68 3.64 8.03
N LYS A 455 -2.66 3.46 7.13
CA LYS A 455 -2.87 4.33 5.95
C LYS A 455 -4.36 4.57 5.74
N VAL A 456 -4.70 5.58 4.94
CA VAL A 456 -6.09 5.89 4.57
C VAL A 456 -6.21 6.10 3.07
N PHE A 457 -7.21 5.47 2.47
CA PHE A 457 -7.69 5.71 1.13
C PHE A 457 -9.10 6.30 1.23
N PRO A 458 -9.23 7.64 1.41
CA PRO A 458 -10.52 8.25 1.65
C PRO A 458 -11.27 8.38 0.32
N TYR A 459 -12.27 7.54 0.06
CA TYR A 459 -13.15 7.62 -1.13
C TYR A 459 -14.62 7.57 -0.70
N GLY A 460 -15.55 8.15 -1.47
CA GLY A 460 -16.98 8.20 -1.11
C GLY A 460 -17.52 9.63 -0.99
N TYR A 461 -18.52 9.82 -0.13
CA TYR A 461 -19.17 11.13 0.03
C TYR A 461 -18.20 12.14 0.66
N ASN A 462 -18.01 13.30 0.01
CA ASN A 462 -17.02 14.33 0.40
C ASN A 462 -15.57 13.80 0.52
N ALA A 463 -15.25 12.76 -0.26
CA ALA A 463 -13.90 12.23 -0.30
C ALA A 463 -12.99 13.01 -1.23
N ASN A 464 -11.74 13.22 -0.80
CA ASN A 464 -10.74 13.97 -1.54
C ASN A 464 -9.64 13.07 -2.03
N ILE A 465 -9.88 12.47 -3.19
CA ILE A 465 -8.81 11.91 -4.01
C ILE A 465 -8.73 12.81 -5.24
N ASN A 466 -7.74 13.70 -5.25
CA ASN A 466 -7.51 14.64 -6.34
C ASN A 466 -6.70 13.97 -7.47
N LEU A 467 -7.11 12.76 -7.86
CA LEU A 467 -6.46 11.94 -8.89
C LEU A 467 -7.51 11.30 -9.80
N PRO A 468 -7.17 11.09 -11.09
CA PRO A 468 -8.00 10.31 -12.01
C PRO A 468 -8.21 8.87 -11.52
N PHE A 469 -9.36 8.28 -11.87
CA PHE A 469 -9.76 6.95 -11.40
C PHE A 469 -8.81 5.83 -11.83
N GLU A 470 -8.14 5.98 -12.98
CA GLU A 470 -7.17 5.00 -13.48
C GLU A 470 -5.99 4.73 -12.52
N PHE A 471 -5.72 5.63 -11.56
CA PHE A 471 -4.65 5.47 -10.57
C PHE A 471 -5.08 4.76 -9.29
N TYR A 472 -6.38 4.55 -9.07
CA TYR A 472 -6.88 4.14 -7.76
C TYR A 472 -6.40 2.73 -7.39
N VAL A 473 -6.36 1.81 -8.36
CA VAL A 473 -5.89 0.43 -8.16
C VAL A 473 -4.44 0.43 -7.69
N THR A 474 -3.54 1.09 -8.45
CA THR A 474 -2.12 1.18 -8.09
C THR A 474 -1.91 1.92 -6.78
N MET A 475 -2.68 2.97 -6.51
CA MET A 475 -2.56 3.72 -5.25
C MET A 475 -2.95 2.86 -4.05
N VAL A 476 -4.08 2.14 -4.11
CA VAL A 476 -4.49 1.22 -3.05
C VAL A 476 -3.43 0.14 -2.85
N ASN A 477 -2.95 -0.47 -3.93
CA ASN A 477 -1.90 -1.50 -3.88
C ASN A 477 -0.62 -0.98 -3.22
N ASN A 478 -0.17 0.23 -3.58
CA ASN A 478 1.00 0.87 -2.96
C ASN A 478 0.79 1.16 -1.47
N LEU A 479 -0.40 1.59 -1.06
CA LEU A 479 -0.70 1.80 0.36
C LEU A 479 -0.65 0.48 1.14
N ILE A 480 -1.14 -0.62 0.58
CA ILE A 480 -1.03 -1.95 1.20
C ILE A 480 0.44 -2.38 1.25
N HIS A 481 1.20 -2.18 0.17
CA HIS A 481 2.63 -2.50 0.13
C HIS A 481 3.43 -1.73 1.20
N GLN A 482 3.11 -0.45 1.42
CA GLN A 482 3.71 0.33 2.50
C GLN A 482 3.36 -0.22 3.88
N ILE A 483 2.11 -0.58 4.13
CA ILE A 483 1.71 -1.20 5.40
C ILE A 483 2.53 -2.47 5.63
N GLU A 484 2.64 -3.32 4.61
CA GLU A 484 3.39 -4.58 4.68
C GLU A 484 4.88 -4.36 4.96
N THR A 485 5.53 -3.45 4.22
CA THR A 485 6.98 -3.23 4.30
C THR A 485 7.43 -2.38 5.48
N GLU A 486 6.60 -1.44 5.95
CA GLU A 486 6.91 -0.56 7.10
C GLU A 486 6.60 -1.23 8.44
N LYS A 487 5.54 -2.06 8.50
CA LYS A 487 5.02 -2.62 9.77
C LYS A 487 5.27 -4.12 9.93
N ASP A 488 5.45 -4.86 8.84
CA ASP A 488 5.53 -6.32 8.82
C ASP A 488 4.41 -6.99 9.66
N PRO A 489 3.13 -6.76 9.32
CA PRO A 489 2.01 -7.27 10.10
C PRO A 489 1.78 -8.77 9.88
N ASP A 490 1.05 -9.40 10.80
CA ASP A 490 0.58 -10.78 10.64
C ASP A 490 -0.56 -10.86 9.60
N LEU A 491 -1.34 -9.79 9.46
CA LEU A 491 -2.42 -9.65 8.50
C LEU A 491 -2.75 -8.18 8.23
N ILE A 492 -3.41 -7.91 7.10
CA ILE A 492 -3.88 -6.57 6.72
C ILE A 492 -5.41 -6.56 6.63
N MET A 493 -6.04 -5.52 7.18
CA MET A 493 -7.49 -5.33 7.11
C MET A 493 -7.86 -4.09 6.30
N LEU A 494 -8.98 -4.16 5.58
CA LEU A 494 -9.59 -3.01 4.92
C LEU A 494 -11.11 -3.12 4.92
N GLY A 495 -11.79 -2.00 4.67
CA GLY A 495 -13.24 -1.94 4.65
C GLY A 495 -13.75 -0.97 3.60
N ALA A 496 -14.78 -1.35 2.85
CA ALA A 496 -15.38 -0.48 1.85
C ALA A 496 -16.32 0.56 2.47
N GLN A 497 -16.53 1.69 1.79
CA GLN A 497 -17.54 2.69 2.21
C GLN A 497 -18.92 2.42 1.58
N SER A 498 -18.97 2.26 0.25
CA SER A 498 -20.22 2.14 -0.51
C SER A 498 -20.57 0.67 -0.80
N GLY A 499 -21.53 0.44 -1.71
CA GLY A 499 -21.80 -0.91 -2.20
C GLY A 499 -20.67 -1.40 -3.12
N THR A 500 -20.55 -2.71 -3.28
CA THR A 500 -19.59 -3.30 -4.23
C THR A 500 -20.06 -3.16 -5.68
N ILE A 501 -21.35 -3.39 -5.94
CA ILE A 501 -21.98 -3.20 -7.25
C ILE A 501 -23.12 -2.17 -7.15
N PRO A 502 -23.49 -1.48 -8.24
CA PRO A 502 -24.58 -0.51 -8.23
C PRO A 502 -25.93 -1.21 -8.02
N TYR A 503 -26.72 -0.73 -7.06
CA TYR A 503 -28.11 -1.17 -6.88
C TYR A 503 -29.02 -0.77 -8.06
N SER A 504 -28.70 0.35 -8.72
CA SER A 504 -29.41 0.85 -9.91
C SER A 504 -28.46 1.59 -10.83
N LEU A 505 -28.61 1.40 -12.14
CA LEU A 505 -27.80 2.03 -13.18
C LEU A 505 -28.36 3.38 -13.66
N ASN A 506 -29.43 3.88 -13.04
CA ASN A 506 -30.16 5.05 -13.54
C ASN A 506 -29.54 6.40 -13.12
N THR A 507 -28.50 6.40 -12.29
CA THR A 507 -27.89 7.63 -11.77
C THR A 507 -26.39 7.44 -11.60
N LEU A 508 -25.61 8.41 -12.05
CA LEU A 508 -24.14 8.38 -11.95
C LEU A 508 -23.63 8.17 -10.51
N GLY A 509 -24.32 8.74 -9.52
CA GLY A 509 -23.96 8.58 -8.11
C GLY A 509 -24.09 7.16 -7.53
N ASN A 510 -24.70 6.22 -8.26
CA ASN A 510 -24.83 4.83 -7.82
C ASN A 510 -23.65 3.94 -8.24
N PHE A 511 -22.79 4.41 -9.16
CA PHE A 511 -21.67 3.61 -9.62
C PHE A 511 -20.62 3.43 -8.51
N THR A 512 -20.04 2.23 -8.46
CA THR A 512 -19.20 1.77 -7.34
C THR A 512 -17.71 1.66 -7.72
N TYR A 513 -17.27 2.40 -8.74
CA TYR A 513 -15.90 2.33 -9.27
C TYR A 513 -14.82 2.42 -8.18
N PRO A 514 -14.86 3.36 -7.22
CA PRO A 514 -13.87 3.42 -6.15
C PRO A 514 -13.81 2.17 -5.27
N THR A 515 -14.95 1.52 -5.01
CA THR A 515 -15.00 0.26 -4.25
C THR A 515 -14.38 -0.89 -5.05
N LEU A 516 -14.60 -0.93 -6.37
CA LEU A 516 -13.97 -1.91 -7.25
C LEU A 516 -12.46 -1.69 -7.33
N ALA A 517 -12.00 -0.44 -7.36
CA ALA A 517 -10.57 -0.15 -7.31
C ALA A 517 -9.94 -0.52 -5.96
N LEU A 518 -10.65 -0.29 -4.84
CA LEU A 518 -10.23 -0.77 -3.52
C LEU A 518 -10.10 -2.30 -3.52
N LEU A 519 -11.08 -3.01 -4.08
CA LEU A 519 -11.07 -4.47 -4.17
C LEU A 519 -9.88 -4.98 -4.98
N GLN A 520 -9.66 -4.44 -6.18
CA GLN A 520 -8.60 -4.87 -7.09
C GLN A 520 -7.21 -4.49 -6.60
N GLY A 521 -7.05 -3.28 -6.06
CA GLY A 521 -5.76 -2.80 -5.57
C GLY A 521 -5.32 -3.51 -4.30
N ALA A 522 -6.26 -3.79 -3.39
CA ALA A 522 -5.95 -4.50 -2.15
C ALA A 522 -5.92 -6.02 -2.33
N ASN A 523 -6.60 -6.54 -3.36
CA ASN A 523 -6.70 -7.96 -3.70
C ASN A 523 -6.84 -8.89 -2.48
N PRO A 524 -7.92 -8.74 -1.67
CA PRO A 524 -8.07 -9.49 -0.43
C PRO A 524 -8.13 -11.01 -0.67
N ASP A 525 -7.68 -11.81 0.29
CA ASP A 525 -7.86 -13.28 0.27
C ASP A 525 -9.26 -13.68 0.75
N LEU A 526 -9.79 -12.89 1.69
CA LEU A 526 -11.06 -13.16 2.35
C LEU A 526 -11.92 -11.90 2.38
N VAL A 527 -13.22 -12.07 2.14
CA VAL A 527 -14.21 -11.00 2.30
C VAL A 527 -15.36 -11.41 3.23
N VAL A 528 -15.66 -10.52 4.17
CA VAL A 528 -16.93 -10.49 4.92
C VAL A 528 -17.88 -9.51 4.23
N LEU A 529 -19.03 -10.00 3.76
CA LEU A 529 -19.96 -9.21 2.96
C LEU A 529 -21.18 -8.77 3.78
N HIS A 530 -21.34 -7.46 3.97
CA HIS A 530 -22.54 -6.88 4.58
C HIS A 530 -23.73 -6.85 3.60
N ILE A 531 -24.90 -7.23 4.10
CA ILE A 531 -26.16 -7.26 3.36
C ILE A 531 -27.29 -6.58 4.17
N ASN A 532 -28.34 -6.11 3.49
CA ASN A 532 -29.55 -5.57 4.11
C ASN A 532 -30.66 -6.62 4.17
N THR A 533 -31.65 -6.37 5.03
CA THR A 533 -32.88 -7.17 5.09
C THR A 533 -33.77 -7.08 3.85
N PHE A 534 -33.55 -6.09 2.98
CA PHE A 534 -34.31 -5.86 1.75
C PHE A 534 -33.55 -6.21 0.48
N ASP A 535 -32.31 -6.70 0.59
CA ASP A 535 -31.55 -7.14 -0.59
C ASP A 535 -32.11 -8.48 -1.07
N ASP A 536 -32.38 -8.60 -2.37
CA ASP A 536 -32.80 -9.87 -2.95
C ASP A 536 -31.61 -10.82 -3.14
N LEU A 537 -31.89 -12.14 -3.12
CA LEU A 537 -30.87 -13.18 -3.23
C LEU A 537 -30.03 -13.06 -4.51
N VAL A 538 -30.64 -12.67 -5.62
CA VAL A 538 -29.94 -12.55 -6.92
C VAL A 538 -28.94 -11.40 -6.86
N TYR A 539 -29.30 -10.28 -6.22
CA TYR A 539 -28.39 -9.16 -6.02
C TYR A 539 -27.22 -9.50 -5.10
N ILE A 540 -27.48 -10.23 -4.00
CA ILE A 540 -26.42 -10.72 -3.10
C ILE A 540 -25.47 -11.67 -3.87
N GLU A 541 -26.01 -12.64 -4.61
CA GLU A 541 -25.23 -13.60 -5.39
C GLU A 541 -24.37 -12.91 -6.46
N LYS A 542 -24.92 -11.92 -7.18
CA LYS A 542 -24.15 -11.10 -8.12
C LYS A 542 -23.02 -10.36 -7.44
N THR A 543 -23.27 -9.80 -6.25
CA THR A 543 -22.25 -9.11 -5.46
C THR A 543 -21.10 -10.05 -5.09
N ILE A 544 -21.42 -11.25 -4.60
CA ILE A 544 -20.43 -12.30 -4.28
C ILE A 544 -19.62 -12.63 -5.52
N LYS A 545 -20.28 -12.97 -6.63
CA LYS A 545 -19.59 -13.33 -7.89
C LYS A 545 -18.67 -12.22 -8.38
N THR A 546 -19.08 -10.96 -8.29
CA THR A 546 -18.22 -9.84 -8.68
C THR A 546 -16.97 -9.75 -7.79
N ILE A 547 -17.10 -9.94 -6.48
CA ILE A 547 -15.96 -9.92 -5.56
C ILE A 547 -14.96 -11.03 -5.92
N GLU A 548 -15.45 -12.26 -6.04
CA GLU A 548 -14.61 -13.44 -6.32
C GLU A 548 -14.08 -13.48 -7.77
N SER A 549 -14.69 -12.74 -8.71
CA SER A 549 -14.22 -12.68 -10.11
C SER A 549 -13.21 -11.56 -10.37
N LEU A 550 -13.23 -10.49 -9.56
CA LEU A 550 -12.36 -9.32 -9.75
C LEU A 550 -11.20 -9.27 -8.76
N SER A 551 -11.09 -10.27 -7.88
CA SER A 551 -9.99 -10.41 -6.92
C SER A 551 -9.79 -11.90 -6.60
N ASN A 552 -8.71 -12.21 -5.88
CA ASN A 552 -8.46 -13.54 -5.35
C ASN A 552 -9.33 -13.88 -4.12
N ALA A 553 -10.23 -12.99 -3.72
CA ALA A 553 -11.00 -13.13 -2.51
C ALA A 553 -12.00 -14.28 -2.56
N LYS A 554 -12.14 -14.97 -1.43
CA LYS A 554 -13.33 -15.77 -1.13
C LYS A 554 -14.28 -14.99 -0.23
N VAL A 555 -15.56 -14.92 -0.59
CA VAL A 555 -16.58 -14.45 0.36
C VAL A 555 -16.90 -15.59 1.31
N VAL A 556 -16.54 -15.44 2.59
CA VAL A 556 -16.64 -16.54 3.58
C VAL A 556 -17.85 -16.40 4.50
N ALA A 557 -18.37 -15.20 4.66
CA ALA A 557 -19.45 -14.92 5.60
C ALA A 557 -20.26 -13.69 5.17
N LEU A 558 -21.54 -13.73 5.51
CA LEU A 558 -22.47 -12.61 5.32
C LEU A 558 -22.79 -11.97 6.66
N VAL A 559 -22.88 -10.64 6.70
CA VAL A 559 -23.31 -9.88 7.88
C VAL A 559 -24.60 -9.15 7.56
N LEU A 560 -25.70 -9.59 8.17
CA LEU A 560 -27.02 -9.00 8.01
C LEU A 560 -27.13 -7.75 8.87
N TYR A 561 -27.36 -6.61 8.21
CA TYR A 561 -27.72 -5.37 8.88
C TYR A 561 -29.22 -5.38 9.22
N SER A 562 -29.54 -5.73 10.47
CA SER A 562 -30.90 -5.92 11.00
C SER A 562 -31.71 -4.63 11.17
N ALA A 563 -31.78 -3.78 10.13
CA ALA A 563 -32.53 -2.53 10.14
C ALA A 563 -33.27 -2.26 8.81
N GLU A 564 -34.44 -1.64 8.93
CA GLU A 564 -35.30 -1.26 7.81
C GLU A 564 -35.32 0.26 7.61
N LYS A 565 -35.59 0.67 6.37
CA LYS A 565 -35.85 2.07 6.03
C LYS A 565 -37.35 2.35 6.15
N VAL A 566 -37.72 3.26 7.05
CA VAL A 566 -39.08 3.69 7.31
C VAL A 566 -39.25 5.13 6.84
N VAL A 567 -40.26 5.38 6.01
CA VAL A 567 -40.62 6.75 5.59
C VAL A 567 -41.46 7.38 6.69
N THR A 568 -40.98 8.49 7.23
CA THR A 568 -41.73 9.28 8.23
C THR A 568 -42.83 10.12 7.55
N PRO A 569 -43.84 10.58 8.31
CA PRO A 569 -44.90 11.44 7.75
C PRO A 569 -44.40 12.71 7.05
N SER A 570 -43.20 13.18 7.37
CA SER A 570 -42.55 14.34 6.71
C SER A 570 -41.83 13.97 5.40
N GLY A 571 -41.99 12.75 4.91
CA GLY A 571 -41.29 12.23 3.72
C GLY A 571 -39.82 11.87 3.96
N ARG A 572 -39.29 12.05 5.18
CA ARG A 572 -37.90 11.69 5.49
C ARG A 572 -37.76 10.20 5.72
N VAL A 573 -36.74 9.59 5.13
CA VAL A 573 -36.38 8.19 5.39
C VAL A 573 -35.57 8.10 6.67
N LYS A 574 -36.00 7.27 7.62
CA LYS A 574 -35.26 6.91 8.84
C LYS A 574 -34.94 5.42 8.85
N THR A 575 -33.81 5.06 9.44
CA THR A 575 -33.46 3.66 9.72
C THR A 575 -34.03 3.25 11.07
N LYS A 576 -34.75 2.12 11.12
CA LYS A 576 -35.27 1.51 12.36
C LYS A 576 -34.76 0.07 12.46
N PHE A 577 -34.16 -0.30 13.59
CA PHE A 577 -33.77 -1.69 13.85
C PHE A 577 -35.01 -2.58 13.96
N ILE A 578 -34.90 -3.79 13.42
CA ILE A 578 -35.97 -4.79 13.48
C ILE A 578 -35.94 -5.42 14.88
N GLU A 579 -37.04 -5.29 15.62
CA GLU A 579 -37.18 -5.87 16.96
C GLU A 579 -37.65 -7.34 16.92
N ASP A 580 -38.24 -7.76 15.80
CA ASP A 580 -38.71 -9.12 15.56
C ASP A 580 -37.53 -10.07 15.29
N LEU A 581 -37.12 -10.80 16.32
CA LEU A 581 -36.00 -11.73 16.25
C LEU A 581 -36.30 -12.96 15.37
N ASP A 582 -37.55 -13.42 15.32
CA ASP A 582 -37.92 -14.59 14.54
C ASP A 582 -37.86 -14.28 13.04
N LYS A 583 -38.33 -13.08 12.65
CA LYS A 583 -38.17 -12.58 11.28
C LYS A 583 -36.71 -12.53 10.86
N ILE A 584 -35.82 -12.01 11.72
CA ILE A 584 -34.38 -11.95 11.43
C ILE A 584 -33.77 -13.35 11.32
N ASN A 585 -34.07 -14.25 12.25
CA ASN A 585 -33.50 -15.60 12.24
C ASN A 585 -33.95 -16.39 11.00
N ASN A 586 -35.23 -16.35 10.65
CA ASN A 586 -35.77 -17.00 9.44
C ASN A 586 -35.12 -16.46 8.16
N LEU A 587 -34.91 -15.14 8.08
CA LEU A 587 -34.23 -14.53 6.93
C LEU A 587 -32.78 -15.00 6.82
N LYS A 588 -32.06 -15.05 7.95
CA LYS A 588 -30.68 -15.54 8.00
C LYS A 588 -30.59 -17.00 7.54
N GLU A 589 -31.48 -17.86 8.03
CA GLU A 589 -31.54 -19.27 7.63
C GLU A 589 -31.80 -19.41 6.13
N THR A 590 -32.81 -18.69 5.62
CA THR A 590 -33.14 -18.69 4.19
C THR A 590 -31.95 -18.28 3.32
N ILE A 591 -31.27 -17.18 3.67
CA ILE A 591 -30.10 -16.70 2.93
C ILE A 591 -28.95 -17.70 3.03
N SER A 592 -28.72 -18.26 4.23
CA SER A 592 -27.64 -19.21 4.47
C SER A 592 -27.80 -20.49 3.66
N GLU A 593 -29.01 -21.05 3.60
CA GLU A 593 -29.33 -22.25 2.82
C GLU A 593 -29.19 -22.02 1.32
N ASN A 594 -29.64 -20.87 0.81
CA ASN A 594 -29.62 -20.57 -0.62
C ASN A 594 -28.22 -20.25 -1.15
N LEU A 595 -27.37 -19.61 -0.33
CA LEU A 595 -26.03 -19.18 -0.73
C LEU A 595 -24.91 -20.07 -0.21
N ASN A 596 -25.24 -21.05 0.65
CA ASN A 596 -24.28 -21.93 1.32
C ASN A 596 -23.16 -21.15 2.04
N LEU A 597 -23.55 -20.08 2.76
CA LEU A 597 -22.66 -19.21 3.52
C LEU A 597 -23.25 -18.93 4.90
N PRO A 598 -22.43 -18.84 5.97
CA PRO A 598 -22.93 -18.44 7.28
C PRO A 598 -23.37 -16.97 7.25
N VAL A 599 -24.49 -16.69 7.93
CA VAL A 599 -25.06 -15.35 8.05
C VAL A 599 -25.07 -14.92 9.50
N TYR A 600 -24.46 -13.76 9.77
CA TYR A 600 -24.25 -13.23 11.11
C TYR A 600 -24.97 -11.91 11.33
N ASP A 601 -25.38 -11.66 12.57
CA ASP A 601 -25.84 -10.37 13.07
C ASP A 601 -24.82 -9.85 14.08
N THR A 602 -23.97 -8.92 13.64
CA THR A 602 -22.90 -8.36 14.48
C THR A 602 -23.41 -7.41 15.54
N THR A 603 -24.73 -7.24 15.75
CA THR A 603 -25.24 -6.62 16.98
C THR A 603 -25.13 -7.56 18.18
N LYS A 604 -25.07 -8.88 17.96
CA LYS A 604 -25.04 -9.91 19.01
C LYS A 604 -23.62 -10.44 19.27
N LEU A 605 -23.10 -10.28 20.49
CA LEU A 605 -21.72 -10.63 20.86
C LEU A 605 -21.29 -12.05 20.44
N LYS A 606 -22.11 -13.08 20.74
CA LYS A 606 -21.83 -14.49 20.39
C LYS A 606 -21.69 -14.72 18.89
N GLU A 607 -22.47 -14.01 18.08
CA GLU A 607 -22.39 -14.13 16.62
C GLU A 607 -21.13 -13.47 16.07
N ARG A 608 -20.69 -12.39 16.72
CA ARG A 608 -19.40 -11.80 16.39
C ARG A 608 -18.27 -12.82 16.64
N GLU A 609 -18.18 -13.40 17.83
CA GLU A 609 -17.15 -14.40 18.16
C GLU A 609 -17.10 -15.56 17.15
N ARG A 610 -18.26 -16.04 16.68
CA ARG A 610 -18.33 -17.06 15.62
C ARG A 610 -17.77 -16.55 14.30
N LEU A 611 -18.16 -15.36 13.84
CA LEU A 611 -17.59 -14.74 12.64
C LEU A 611 -16.06 -14.64 12.72
N PHE A 612 -15.51 -14.24 13.88
CA PHE A 612 -14.06 -14.17 14.06
C PHE A 612 -13.40 -15.55 13.97
N ASN A 613 -14.00 -16.57 14.59
CA ASN A 613 -13.46 -17.93 14.51
C ASN A 613 -13.49 -18.49 13.08
N ASP A 614 -14.54 -18.21 12.30
CA ASP A 614 -14.62 -18.61 10.89
C ASP A 614 -13.53 -17.92 10.06
N ILE A 615 -13.26 -16.64 10.32
CA ILE A 615 -12.16 -15.90 9.67
C ILE A 615 -10.80 -16.53 10.01
N ILE A 616 -10.54 -16.85 11.28
CA ILE A 616 -9.30 -17.51 11.68
C ILE A 616 -9.17 -18.89 11.04
N SER A 617 -10.26 -19.65 11.01
CA SER A 617 -10.30 -21.00 10.42
C SER A 617 -10.06 -21.00 8.92
N PHE A 618 -10.31 -19.90 8.21
CA PHE A 618 -10.02 -19.80 6.79
C PHE A 618 -8.51 -19.75 6.50
N PHE A 619 -7.73 -19.16 7.41
CA PHE A 619 -6.27 -19.03 7.28
C PHE A 619 -5.48 -20.12 8.01
N SER A 620 -6.16 -21.05 8.67
CA SER A 620 -5.56 -22.20 9.39
C SER A 620 -5.67 -23.45 8.54
#